data_AF-A0ABD1S8J3-F1
#
_entry.id   AF-A0ABD1S8J3-F1
#
_cell.length_a   1.000
_cell.length_b   1.000
_cell.length_c   1.000
_cell.angle_alpha   90.00
_cell.angle_beta   90.00
_cell.angle_gamma   90.00
#
_symmetry.space_group_name_H-M   'P 1'
#
loop_
_entity.id
_entity.type
_entity.pdbx_description
1 polymer ?
#
loop_
_entity_poly.entity_id
_entity_poly.type
_entity_poly.pdbx_seq_one_letter_code
_entity_poly.pdbx_strand_id
1 'polypeptide(L)'
;MSYENRQEKNEIYKVSHNSISKIDSNENSTQQDPAEKHPSLIGSIINYGTLENNLLPPAQVAQFFKDKTTIDRIKIFDVNPDILRAFVGTGIFVVVTVLNGEISNLVNIKYARRWAGNNIKPFYPQTKINYILVGNEVLHWGPQNLINNLVSAMRTLHRALIQSGIQGVNVTTAHSLGILESS
;
A
#
# COMPACT_ATOMS: atom_id res chain seq x y z
N MET A 1 -12.88 26.26 12.14
CA MET A 1 -12.35 24.88 12.10
C MET A 1 -12.50 24.29 13.49
N SER A 2 -13.33 23.26 13.67
CA SER A 2 -13.62 22.69 15.00
C SER A 2 -12.38 22.00 15.60
N TYR A 3 -12.29 22.00 16.93
CA TYR A 3 -11.14 21.47 17.68
C TYR A 3 -10.88 19.98 17.42
N GLU A 4 -11.89 19.20 17.05
CA GLU A 4 -11.76 17.78 16.72
C GLU A 4 -10.93 17.53 15.45
N ASN A 5 -11.09 18.36 14.40
CA ASN A 5 -10.31 18.21 13.16
C ASN A 5 -8.80 18.49 13.35
N ARG A 6 -8.44 19.21 14.42
CA ARG A 6 -7.03 19.51 14.73
C ARG A 6 -6.34 18.32 15.41
N GLN A 7 -7.07 17.46 16.11
CA GLN A 7 -6.51 16.29 16.78
C GLN A 7 -6.23 15.14 15.81
N GLU A 8 -7.11 14.89 14.83
CA GLU A 8 -6.86 13.87 13.80
C GLU A 8 -5.68 14.23 12.88
N LYS A 9 -5.55 15.50 12.49
CA LYS A 9 -4.36 15.97 11.75
C LYS A 9 -3.08 15.71 12.56
N ASN A 10 -3.08 16.01 13.85
CA ASN A 10 -1.92 15.82 14.72
C ASN A 10 -1.52 14.35 14.92
N GLU A 11 -2.47 13.41 14.92
CA GLU A 11 -2.13 11.98 14.96
C GLU A 11 -1.48 11.50 13.66
N ILE A 12 -1.97 11.96 12.50
CA ILE A 12 -1.39 11.62 11.19
C ILE A 12 0.05 12.14 11.08
N TYR A 13 0.32 13.36 11.56
CA TYR A 13 1.69 13.90 11.60
C TYR A 13 2.62 13.10 12.53
N LYS A 14 2.14 12.64 13.69
CA LYS A 14 2.95 11.86 14.64
C LYS A 14 3.35 10.48 14.11
N VAL A 15 2.46 9.79 13.38
CA VAL A 15 2.78 8.50 12.77
C VAL A 15 3.83 8.65 11.66
N SER A 16 3.80 9.76 10.92
CA SER A 16 4.80 10.04 9.87
C SER A 16 6.18 10.41 10.42
N HIS A 17 6.26 11.15 11.53
CA HIS A 17 7.54 11.62 12.07
C HIS A 17 8.32 10.52 12.82
N ASN A 18 7.63 9.55 13.43
CA ASN A 18 8.29 8.46 14.15
C ASN A 18 9.08 7.50 13.24
N SER A 19 8.89 7.59 11.92
CA SER A 19 9.64 6.82 10.92
C SER A 19 10.92 7.53 10.43
N ILE A 20 11.14 8.80 10.79
CA ILE A 20 12.20 9.65 10.19
C ILE A 20 13.35 9.94 11.16
N SER A 21 13.18 9.81 12.48
CA SER A 21 14.13 10.29 13.48
C SER A 21 15.30 9.35 13.86
N LYS A 22 15.69 8.40 13.00
CA LYS A 22 16.80 7.45 13.31
C LYS A 22 18.00 7.51 12.36
N ILE A 23 18.12 8.54 11.54
CA ILE A 23 19.25 8.69 10.62
C ILE A 23 19.95 10.01 10.96
N ASP A 24 21.05 9.91 11.71
CA ASP A 24 22.30 10.65 11.48
C ASP A 24 23.21 10.58 12.71
N SER A 25 24.29 9.79 12.61
CA SER A 25 25.63 10.10 13.13
C SER A 25 26.56 8.91 12.89
N ASN A 26 27.34 8.98 11.79
CA ASN A 26 28.79 8.77 11.74
C ASN A 26 29.24 8.26 10.37
N GLU A 27 29.93 9.14 9.64
CA GLU A 27 30.83 8.79 8.55
C GLU A 27 32.17 8.25 9.09
N ASN A 28 32.81 7.43 8.26
CA ASN A 28 34.19 6.90 8.30
C ASN A 28 34.48 5.60 9.07
N SER A 29 34.54 4.49 8.32
CA SER A 29 35.82 3.78 8.07
C SER A 29 35.66 2.63 7.07
N THR A 30 36.60 2.56 6.13
CA THR A 30 36.88 1.55 5.09
C THR A 30 37.04 0.12 5.61
N GLN A 31 36.23 -0.81 5.08
CA GLN A 31 36.59 -2.17 4.59
C GLN A 31 35.30 -2.87 4.14
N GLN A 32 35.23 -3.24 2.86
CA GLN A 32 34.03 -3.82 2.25
C GLN A 32 34.14 -5.35 2.30
N ASP A 33 33.35 -5.97 3.18
CA ASP A 33 33.25 -7.42 3.34
C ASP A 33 32.26 -7.99 2.29
N PRO A 34 32.58 -9.05 1.54
CA PRO A 34 31.75 -9.51 0.43
C PRO A 34 30.69 -10.52 0.91
N ALA A 35 29.72 -10.10 1.72
CA ALA A 35 28.43 -10.79 1.91
C ALA A 35 27.41 -10.10 2.84
N GLU A 36 27.56 -8.82 3.21
CA GLU A 36 26.50 -8.15 3.97
C GLU A 36 25.49 -7.51 3.02
N LYS A 37 24.39 -8.24 2.76
CA LYS A 37 23.24 -7.67 2.04
C LYS A 37 22.59 -6.65 2.98
N HIS A 38 23.11 -5.43 2.97
CA HIS A 38 22.52 -4.29 3.67
C HIS A 38 21.02 -4.27 3.38
N PRO A 39 20.15 -4.09 4.39
CA PRO A 39 18.72 -3.94 4.15
C PRO A 39 18.57 -2.71 3.27
N SER A 40 18.30 -2.96 1.99
CA SER A 40 18.11 -1.93 1.00
C SER A 40 17.06 -0.96 1.53
N LEU A 41 17.42 0.32 1.55
CA LEU A 41 16.54 1.48 1.51
C LEU A 41 15.20 1.07 0.90
N ILE A 42 14.06 1.45 1.51
CA ILE A 42 12.71 1.17 0.99
C ILE A 42 12.76 1.34 -0.54
N GLY A 43 12.75 0.21 -1.26
CA GLY A 43 12.97 0.21 -2.70
C GLY A 43 11.93 1.09 -3.38
N SER A 44 12.33 1.81 -4.42
CA SER A 44 11.40 2.56 -5.27
C SER A 44 10.27 1.64 -5.72
N ILE A 45 9.04 2.00 -5.36
CA ILE A 45 7.85 1.24 -5.78
C ILE A 45 7.53 1.63 -7.22
N ILE A 46 7.42 0.65 -8.11
CA ILE A 46 7.00 0.89 -9.49
C ILE A 46 5.48 0.76 -9.61
N ASN A 47 4.84 1.77 -10.19
CA ASN A 47 3.42 1.73 -10.54
C ASN A 47 3.24 0.82 -11.77
N TYR A 48 2.49 -0.27 -11.61
CA TYR A 48 2.10 -1.16 -12.70
C TYR A 48 0.68 -0.80 -13.16
N GLY A 49 0.60 0.07 -14.18
CA GLY A 49 -0.65 0.47 -14.82
C GLY A 49 -1.12 -0.54 -15.87
N THR A 50 -2.44 -0.66 -16.03
CA THR A 50 -3.09 -1.71 -16.86
C THR A 50 -4.05 -1.18 -17.92
N LEU A 51 -4.13 0.14 -18.12
CA LEU A 51 -5.15 0.78 -18.97
C LEU A 51 -4.78 0.84 -20.46
N GLU A 52 -3.68 0.23 -20.89
CA GLU A 52 -3.22 0.27 -22.29
C GLU A 52 -3.44 -1.05 -23.03
N ASN A 53 -3.61 -0.97 -24.35
CA ASN A 53 -4.04 -2.09 -25.19
C ASN A 53 -2.93 -3.09 -25.58
N ASN A 54 -1.65 -2.78 -25.31
CA ASN A 54 -0.50 -3.57 -25.78
C ASN A 54 0.46 -3.96 -24.65
N LEU A 55 -0.06 -4.12 -23.44
CA LEU A 55 0.77 -4.51 -22.30
C LEU A 55 1.16 -5.98 -22.37
N LEU A 56 2.38 -6.28 -21.91
CA LEU A 56 2.81 -7.67 -21.74
C LEU A 56 1.85 -8.39 -20.76
N PRO A 57 1.57 -9.68 -20.98
CA PRO A 57 0.80 -10.48 -20.04
C PRO A 57 1.41 -10.42 -18.62
N PRO A 58 0.60 -10.43 -17.54
CA PRO A 58 1.10 -10.27 -16.17
C PRO A 58 2.23 -11.23 -15.78
N ALA A 59 2.19 -12.48 -16.26
CA ALA A 59 3.25 -13.46 -16.02
C ALA A 59 4.60 -13.04 -16.65
N GLN A 60 4.58 -12.45 -17.84
CA GLN A 60 5.80 -11.95 -18.48
C GLN A 60 6.33 -10.71 -17.77
N VAL A 61 5.45 -9.83 -17.30
CA VAL A 61 5.82 -8.66 -16.49
C VAL A 61 6.46 -9.10 -15.16
N ALA A 62 5.86 -10.07 -14.47
CA ALA A 62 6.38 -10.61 -13.23
C ALA A 62 7.77 -11.25 -13.43
N GLN A 63 7.95 -12.04 -14.51
CA GLN A 63 9.24 -12.63 -14.85
C GLN A 63 10.27 -11.57 -15.22
N PHE A 64 9.88 -10.54 -15.97
CA PHE A 64 10.74 -9.41 -16.32
C PHE A 64 11.26 -8.71 -15.06
N PHE A 65 10.37 -8.33 -14.13
CA PHE A 65 10.80 -7.69 -12.89
C PHE A 65 11.75 -8.59 -12.09
N LYS A 66 11.43 -9.89 -11.98
CA LYS A 66 12.23 -10.86 -11.23
C LYS A 66 13.63 -11.05 -11.80
N ASP A 67 13.75 -11.19 -13.12
CA ASP A 67 14.99 -11.64 -13.76
C ASP A 67 15.84 -10.50 -14.33
N LYS A 68 15.21 -9.37 -14.66
CA LYS A 68 15.83 -8.30 -15.45
C LYS A 68 15.97 -6.99 -14.68
N THR A 69 15.48 -6.93 -13.44
CA THR A 69 15.51 -5.71 -12.63
C THR A 69 15.88 -6.01 -11.18
N THR A 70 16.18 -4.96 -10.43
CA THR A 70 16.36 -5.02 -8.97
C THR A 70 15.09 -4.59 -8.20
N ILE A 71 13.97 -4.41 -8.90
CA ILE A 71 12.71 -3.97 -8.31
C ILE A 71 12.16 -5.08 -7.43
N ASP A 72 11.92 -4.76 -6.17
CA ASP A 72 11.38 -5.67 -5.17
C ASP A 72 9.93 -5.34 -4.79
N ARG A 73 9.35 -4.25 -5.35
CA ARG A 73 7.98 -3.84 -5.05
C ARG A 73 7.28 -3.16 -6.21
N ILE A 74 6.02 -3.57 -6.45
CA ILE A 74 5.12 -2.91 -7.39
C ILE A 74 3.85 -2.40 -6.69
N LYS A 75 3.22 -1.37 -7.25
CA LYS A 75 1.86 -0.92 -6.90
C LYS A 75 0.92 -1.14 -8.07
N ILE A 76 -0.20 -1.82 -7.82
CA ILE A 76 -1.35 -1.86 -8.73
C ILE A 76 -2.47 -0.97 -8.20
N PHE A 77 -3.30 -0.46 -9.12
CA PHE A 77 -4.36 0.52 -8.82
C PHE A 77 -5.72 -0.13 -8.51
N ASP A 78 -5.74 -1.46 -8.40
CA ASP A 78 -6.89 -2.28 -8.05
C ASP A 78 -6.43 -3.55 -7.27
N VAL A 79 -7.24 -4.62 -7.35
CA VAL A 79 -6.96 -5.96 -6.82
C VAL A 79 -7.04 -7.01 -7.93
N ASN A 80 -6.46 -6.73 -9.09
CA ASN A 80 -6.52 -7.60 -10.27
C ASN A 80 -5.99 -9.02 -9.96
N PRO A 81 -6.84 -10.07 -10.07
CA PRO A 81 -6.47 -11.43 -9.69
C PRO A 81 -5.41 -12.05 -10.60
N ASP A 82 -5.34 -11.65 -11.87
CA ASP A 82 -4.37 -12.21 -12.83
C ASP A 82 -2.97 -11.68 -12.52
N ILE A 83 -2.85 -10.41 -12.14
CA ILE A 83 -1.59 -9.85 -11.64
C ILE A 83 -1.21 -10.50 -10.32
N LEU A 84 -2.15 -10.61 -9.37
CA LEU A 84 -1.84 -11.21 -8.07
C LEU A 84 -1.36 -12.67 -8.21
N ARG A 85 -1.94 -13.47 -9.11
CA ARG A 85 -1.44 -14.83 -9.41
C ARG A 85 -0.07 -14.81 -10.08
N ALA A 86 0.16 -13.90 -11.03
CA ALA A 86 1.43 -13.82 -11.75
C ALA A 86 2.63 -13.54 -10.81
N PHE A 87 2.41 -12.85 -9.70
CA PHE A 87 3.46 -12.51 -8.74
C PHE A 87 3.71 -13.58 -7.66
N VAL A 88 2.98 -14.69 -7.66
CA VAL A 88 3.21 -15.83 -6.74
C VAL A 88 4.64 -16.34 -6.88
N GLY A 89 5.36 -16.51 -5.77
CA GLY A 89 6.70 -17.10 -5.76
C GLY A 89 7.80 -16.26 -6.45
N THR A 90 7.49 -15.03 -6.88
CA THR A 90 8.50 -14.11 -7.43
C THR A 90 9.42 -13.54 -6.35
N GLY A 91 8.90 -13.43 -5.13
CA GLY A 91 9.57 -12.76 -4.02
C GLY A 91 9.37 -11.24 -3.98
N ILE A 92 8.76 -10.67 -5.03
CA ILE A 92 8.43 -9.25 -5.18
C ILE A 92 7.16 -8.92 -4.38
N PHE A 93 7.18 -7.81 -3.66
CA PHE A 93 6.05 -7.30 -2.91
C PHE A 93 5.03 -6.63 -3.83
N VAL A 94 3.75 -6.86 -3.55
CA VAL A 94 2.64 -6.23 -4.29
C VAL A 94 1.86 -5.32 -3.35
N VAL A 95 1.78 -4.05 -3.69
CA VAL A 95 0.93 -3.06 -3.07
C VAL A 95 -0.35 -2.96 -3.89
N VAL A 96 -1.49 -3.16 -3.25
CA VAL A 96 -2.81 -3.13 -3.92
C VAL A 96 -3.61 -1.91 -3.51
N THR A 97 -4.56 -1.50 -4.35
CA THR A 97 -5.39 -0.32 -4.08
C THR A 97 -6.86 -0.69 -4.07
N VAL A 98 -7.56 -0.35 -2.99
CA VAL A 98 -9.01 -0.35 -2.92
C VAL A 98 -9.54 0.79 -3.79
N LEU A 99 -10.49 0.51 -4.67
CA LEU A 99 -11.14 1.53 -5.50
C LEU A 99 -11.90 2.54 -4.63
N ASN A 100 -11.91 3.82 -5.04
CA ASN A 100 -12.59 4.89 -4.29
C ASN A 100 -14.08 4.58 -3.99
N GLY A 101 -14.78 3.91 -4.91
CA GLY A 101 -16.19 3.53 -4.74
C GLY A 101 -16.46 2.54 -3.58
N GLU A 102 -15.44 1.82 -3.12
CA GLU A 102 -15.57 0.82 -2.05
C GLU A 102 -15.49 1.45 -0.65
N ILE A 103 -14.94 2.66 -0.53
CA ILE A 103 -14.60 3.28 0.77
C ILE A 103 -15.83 3.40 1.66
N SER A 104 -16.97 3.81 1.12
CA SER A 104 -18.20 3.97 1.90
C SER A 104 -18.70 2.64 2.47
N ASN A 105 -18.50 1.53 1.75
CA ASN A 105 -18.93 0.20 2.19
C ASN A 105 -17.98 -0.40 3.24
N LEU A 106 -16.69 -0.07 3.15
CA LEU A 106 -15.65 -0.61 4.04
C LEU A 106 -15.78 -0.16 5.50
N VAL A 107 -16.58 0.86 5.81
CA VAL A 107 -16.91 1.20 7.21
C VAL A 107 -17.70 0.08 7.90
N ASN A 108 -18.35 -0.80 7.13
CA ASN A 108 -19.06 -1.95 7.65
C ASN A 108 -18.13 -3.17 7.77
N ILE A 109 -17.97 -3.70 8.98
CA ILE A 109 -17.06 -4.84 9.23
C ILE A 109 -17.44 -6.12 8.48
N LYS A 110 -18.73 -6.40 8.26
CA LYS A 110 -19.17 -7.58 7.49
C LYS A 110 -18.76 -7.44 6.02
N TYR A 111 -18.91 -6.24 5.47
CA TYR A 111 -18.45 -5.93 4.12
C TYR A 111 -16.93 -6.04 4.02
N ALA A 112 -16.19 -5.40 4.92
CA ALA A 112 -14.72 -5.43 4.91
C ALA A 112 -14.14 -6.85 5.04
N ARG A 113 -14.75 -7.72 5.85
CA ARG A 113 -14.38 -9.14 5.92
C ARG A 113 -14.58 -9.88 4.61
N ARG A 114 -15.72 -9.65 3.94
CA ARG A 114 -15.99 -10.24 2.62
C ARG A 114 -15.00 -9.70 1.58
N TRP A 115 -14.73 -8.40 1.59
CA TRP A 115 -13.75 -7.77 0.71
C TRP A 115 -12.36 -8.40 0.90
N ALA A 116 -11.88 -8.53 2.15
CA ALA A 116 -10.59 -9.17 2.44
C ALA A 116 -10.56 -10.65 2.01
N GLY A 117 -11.64 -11.38 2.27
CA GLY A 117 -11.80 -12.79 1.89
C GLY A 117 -11.80 -13.02 0.38
N ASN A 118 -12.35 -12.09 -0.39
CA ASN A 118 -12.43 -12.22 -1.85
C ASN A 118 -11.18 -11.69 -2.55
N ASN A 119 -10.58 -10.61 -2.05
CA ASN A 119 -9.55 -9.88 -2.79
C ASN A 119 -8.13 -10.13 -2.30
N ILE A 120 -7.94 -10.52 -1.04
CA ILE A 120 -6.60 -10.69 -0.44
C ILE A 120 -6.34 -12.15 -0.07
N LYS A 121 -7.27 -12.77 0.66
CA LYS A 121 -7.12 -14.13 1.18
C LYS A 121 -6.74 -15.18 0.11
N PRO A 122 -7.25 -15.15 -1.13
CA PRO A 122 -6.91 -16.17 -2.14
C PRO A 122 -5.46 -16.14 -2.61
N PHE A 123 -4.77 -15.01 -2.42
CA PHE A 123 -3.40 -14.80 -2.90
C PHE A 123 -2.38 -14.74 -1.75
N TYR A 124 -2.83 -14.52 -0.52
CA TYR A 124 -1.98 -14.41 0.65
C TYR A 124 -1.78 -15.80 1.33
N PRO A 125 -0.55 -16.19 1.71
CA PRO A 125 0.70 -15.41 1.66
C PRO A 125 1.58 -15.66 0.42
N GLN A 126 1.12 -16.46 -0.55
CA GLN A 126 1.93 -16.90 -1.71
C GLN A 126 2.39 -15.72 -2.58
N THR A 127 1.53 -14.72 -2.73
CA THR A 127 1.87 -13.39 -3.24
C THR A 127 2.14 -12.49 -2.05
N LYS A 128 3.29 -11.81 -2.06
CA LYS A 128 3.74 -10.97 -0.94
C LYS A 128 3.00 -9.62 -0.93
N ILE A 129 1.74 -9.63 -0.54
CA ILE A 129 0.96 -8.41 -0.32
C ILE A 129 1.37 -7.82 1.04
N ASN A 130 1.91 -6.60 1.06
CA ASN A 130 2.38 -5.94 2.29
C ASN A 130 1.70 -4.60 2.59
N TYR A 131 1.13 -3.94 1.58
CA TYR A 131 0.34 -2.72 1.75
C TYR A 131 -0.97 -2.79 0.96
N ILE A 132 -2.02 -2.25 1.57
CA ILE A 132 -3.30 -1.94 0.92
C ILE A 132 -3.54 -0.45 1.04
N LEU A 133 -3.68 0.22 -0.10
CA LEU A 133 -4.04 1.63 -0.17
C LEU A 133 -5.57 1.74 -0.24
N VAL A 134 -6.18 2.43 0.70
CA VAL A 134 -7.61 2.74 0.68
C VAL A 134 -7.83 3.98 -0.16
N GLY A 135 -8.19 3.78 -1.43
CA GLY A 135 -8.39 4.84 -2.39
C GLY A 135 -7.12 5.49 -2.92
N ASN A 136 -7.31 6.36 -3.91
CA ASN A 136 -6.28 7.18 -4.54
C ASN A 136 -6.72 8.65 -4.52
N GLU A 137 -5.94 9.50 -3.85
CA GLU A 137 -6.09 10.96 -3.80
C GLU A 137 -7.45 11.44 -3.28
N VAL A 138 -8.06 10.66 -2.39
CA VAL A 138 -9.42 10.87 -1.87
C VAL A 138 -9.58 12.25 -1.22
N LEU A 139 -8.55 12.72 -0.50
CA LEU A 139 -8.61 14.01 0.19
C LEU A 139 -8.53 15.23 -0.74
N HIS A 140 -8.08 15.05 -1.98
CA HIS A 140 -8.02 16.12 -2.98
C HIS A 140 -9.27 16.10 -3.86
N TRP A 141 -9.64 14.94 -4.41
CA TRP A 141 -10.67 14.83 -5.45
C TRP A 141 -11.96 14.14 -5.00
N GLY A 142 -11.97 13.53 -3.81
CA GLY A 142 -13.09 12.73 -3.34
C GLY A 142 -14.29 13.59 -2.91
N PRO A 143 -15.53 13.14 -3.14
CA PRO A 143 -16.68 13.78 -2.55
C PRO A 143 -16.66 13.61 -1.02
N GLN A 144 -17.35 14.53 -0.30
CA GLN A 144 -17.28 14.65 1.15
C GLN A 144 -17.57 13.34 1.90
N ASN A 145 -18.47 12.50 1.38
CA ASN A 145 -18.76 11.20 1.99
C ASN A 145 -17.57 10.24 1.94
N LEU A 146 -16.74 10.25 0.90
CA LEU A 146 -15.53 9.41 0.85
C LEU A 146 -14.47 9.94 1.80
N ILE A 147 -14.30 11.26 1.86
CA ILE A 147 -13.38 11.93 2.79
C ILE A 147 -13.72 11.56 4.23
N ASN A 148 -14.99 11.73 4.63
CA ASN A 148 -15.47 11.43 5.99
C ASN A 148 -15.33 9.95 6.35
N ASN A 149 -15.49 9.05 5.37
CA ASN A 149 -15.44 7.61 5.61
C ASN A 149 -14.02 7.02 5.56
N LEU A 150 -13.02 7.76 5.04
CA LEU A 150 -11.70 7.22 4.72
C LEU A 150 -10.99 6.57 5.93
N VAL A 151 -10.86 7.30 7.04
CA VAL A 151 -10.18 6.79 8.24
C VAL A 151 -10.94 5.60 8.85
N SER A 152 -12.27 5.66 8.88
CA SER A 152 -13.12 4.58 9.39
C SER A 152 -13.02 3.32 8.52
N ALA A 153 -12.97 3.49 7.20
CA ALA A 153 -12.76 2.40 6.24
C ALA A 153 -11.39 1.74 6.43
N MET A 154 -10.32 2.53 6.59
CA MET A 154 -8.97 2.02 6.84
C MET A 154 -8.91 1.19 8.13
N ARG A 155 -9.41 1.74 9.25
CA ARG A 155 -9.44 1.05 10.56
C ARG A 155 -10.26 -0.25 10.48
N THR A 156 -11.42 -0.20 9.83
CA THR A 156 -12.30 -1.36 9.70
C THR A 156 -11.72 -2.44 8.80
N LEU A 157 -11.09 -2.06 7.69
CA LEU A 157 -10.38 -2.99 6.81
C LEU A 157 -9.20 -3.65 7.52
N HIS A 158 -8.39 -2.89 8.24
CA HIS A 158 -7.27 -3.45 9.00
C HIS A 158 -7.74 -4.50 10.02
N ARG A 159 -8.80 -4.19 10.78
CA ARG A 159 -9.44 -5.16 11.69
C ARG A 159 -9.97 -6.39 10.95
N ALA A 160 -10.56 -6.23 9.77
CA ALA A 160 -11.07 -7.34 8.97
C ALA A 160 -9.96 -8.27 8.47
N LEU A 161 -8.79 -7.73 8.09
CA LEU A 161 -7.61 -8.51 7.71
C LEU A 161 -7.14 -9.39 8.87
N ILE A 162 -6.97 -8.79 10.06
CA ILE A 162 -6.57 -9.51 11.28
C ILE A 162 -7.57 -10.63 11.60
N GLN A 163 -8.87 -10.33 11.60
CA GLN A 163 -9.93 -11.31 11.85
C GLN A 163 -10.00 -12.44 10.80
N SER A 164 -9.45 -12.21 9.61
CA SER A 164 -9.37 -13.20 8.53
C SER A 164 -8.04 -13.99 8.54
N GLY A 165 -7.22 -13.81 9.58
CA GLY A 165 -5.91 -14.43 9.70
C GLY A 165 -4.89 -13.93 8.67
N ILE A 166 -5.06 -12.71 8.18
CA ILE A 166 -4.10 -12.04 7.29
C ILE A 166 -3.30 -11.06 8.15
N GLN A 167 -2.02 -11.37 8.36
CA GLN A 167 -1.13 -10.61 9.24
C GLN A 167 0.01 -9.96 8.44
N GLY A 168 0.64 -8.91 8.98
CA GLY A 168 1.77 -8.24 8.30
C GLY A 168 1.38 -7.44 7.05
N VAL A 169 0.08 -7.17 6.85
CA VAL A 169 -0.42 -6.29 5.79
C VAL A 169 -0.83 -4.96 6.39
N ASN A 170 -0.13 -3.90 5.98
CA ASN A 170 -0.39 -2.53 6.43
C ASN A 170 -1.49 -1.89 5.58
N VAL A 171 -2.32 -1.05 6.20
CA VAL A 171 -3.37 -0.28 5.53
C VAL A 171 -3.01 1.19 5.56
N THR A 172 -2.94 1.83 4.40
CA THR A 172 -2.62 3.25 4.23
C THR A 172 -3.51 3.86 3.14
N THR A 173 -3.27 5.08 2.70
CA THR A 173 -3.94 5.71 1.57
C THR A 173 -2.95 6.57 0.78
N ALA A 174 -3.21 6.78 -0.51
CA ALA A 174 -2.39 7.67 -1.33
C ALA A 174 -2.96 9.09 -1.32
N HIS A 175 -2.11 10.07 -1.04
CA HIS A 175 -2.43 11.49 -1.13
C HIS A 175 -1.69 12.13 -2.29
N SER A 176 -2.33 13.07 -2.98
CA SER A 176 -1.61 13.98 -3.87
C SER A 176 -0.92 15.07 -3.05
N LEU A 177 0.09 15.71 -3.64
CA LEU A 177 0.80 16.81 -2.99
C LEU A 177 -0.12 17.98 -2.62
N GLY A 178 -1.20 18.20 -3.38
CA GLY A 178 -2.13 19.32 -3.19
C GLY A 178 -2.83 19.36 -1.82
N ILE A 179 -2.78 18.29 -1.02
CA ILE A 179 -3.26 18.37 0.37
C ILE A 179 -2.46 19.39 1.20
N LEU A 180 -1.19 19.63 0.85
CA LEU A 180 -0.34 20.60 1.53
C LEU A 180 -0.68 22.06 1.17
N GLU A 181 -1.28 22.30 0.00
CA GLU A 181 -1.64 23.65 -0.47
C GLU A 181 -2.75 24.30 0.38
N SER A 182 -3.48 23.50 1.16
CA SER A 182 -4.59 23.94 2.02
C SER A 182 -4.19 24.25 3.47
N SER A 183 -2.89 24.49 3.74
CA SER A 183 -2.33 24.67 5.09
C SER A 183 -2.18 26.12 5.51
#